data_AF-A6LDK6-F1
#
_entry.id   AF-A6LDK6-F1
#
_cell.length_a   1.000
_cell.length_b   1.000
_cell.length_c   1.000
_cell.angle_alpha   90.00
_cell.angle_beta   90.00
_cell.angle_gamma   90.00
#
_symmetry.space_group_name_H-M   'P 1'
#
loop_
_entity.id
_entity.type
_entity.pdbx_description
1 polymer ?
#
loop_
_entity_poly.entity_id
_entity_poly.type
_entity_poly.pdbx_seq_one_letter_code
_entity_poly.pdbx_strand_id
1 'polypeptide(L)'
;MKPVDEPIVVLGPVLQIFRGILLALVLLPLRKVFFEEKNGLMKLGVIILGLSLLSTIGPTMGSFEGYIYTKIPYMYQMLGYPEAILYVLLFIGILHVSIKYAHRRIITLLSILIMALICFLGIMSFVMA
;
A
#
# COMPACT_ATOMS: atom_id res chain seq x y z
N MET A 1 10.26 -17.38 3.54
CA MET A 1 9.25 -16.94 2.55
C MET A 1 8.72 -18.17 1.85
N LYS A 2 7.45 -18.18 1.46
CA LYS A 2 6.91 -19.25 0.60
C LYS A 2 7.53 -19.16 -0.80
N PRO A 3 7.72 -20.28 -1.53
CA PRO A 3 8.15 -20.27 -2.92
C PRO A 3 7.25 -19.39 -3.78
N VAL A 4 7.83 -18.70 -4.76
CA VAL A 4 7.08 -17.79 -5.64
C VAL A 4 6.11 -18.54 -6.56
N ASP A 5 6.39 -19.81 -6.83
CA ASP A 5 5.57 -20.69 -7.68
C ASP A 5 4.39 -21.33 -6.91
N GLU A 6 4.29 -21.12 -5.59
CA GLU A 6 3.13 -21.62 -4.84
C GLU A 6 1.85 -20.88 -5.29
N PRO A 7 0.75 -21.60 -5.57
CA PRO A 7 -0.53 -21.02 -6.00
C PRO A 7 -0.99 -19.78 -5.22
N ILE A 8 -0.83 -19.81 -3.90
CA ILE A 8 -1.27 -18.73 -3.02
C ILE A 8 -0.38 -17.49 -3.10
N VAL A 9 0.91 -17.65 -3.42
CA VAL A 9 1.85 -16.55 -3.59
C VAL A 9 1.62 -15.87 -4.93
N VAL A 10 1.38 -16.67 -5.99
CA VAL A 10 1.05 -16.14 -7.31
C VAL A 10 -0.28 -15.39 -7.32
N LEU A 11 -1.28 -15.86 -6.56
CA LEU A 11 -2.55 -15.15 -6.35
C LEU A 11 -2.43 -13.90 -5.46
N GLY A 12 -1.24 -13.58 -4.96
CA GLY A 12 -0.97 -12.42 -4.11
C GLY A 12 -1.61 -11.09 -4.59
N PRO A 13 -1.53 -10.71 -5.88
CA PRO A 13 -2.16 -9.50 -6.39
C PRO A 13 -3.69 -9.48 -6.22
N VAL A 14 -4.35 -10.62 -6.39
CA VAL A 14 -5.81 -10.75 -6.18
C VAL A 14 -6.12 -10.66 -4.69
N LEU A 15 -5.30 -11.31 -3.85
CA LEU A 15 -5.45 -11.26 -2.39
C LEU A 15 -5.25 -9.85 -1.82
N GLN A 16 -4.54 -8.98 -2.53
CA GLN A 16 -4.31 -7.60 -2.15
C GLN A 16 -5.61 -6.77 -2.07
N ILE A 17 -6.67 -7.16 -2.79
CA ILE A 17 -7.99 -6.52 -2.67
C ILE A 17 -8.52 -6.64 -1.24
N PHE A 18 -8.41 -7.83 -0.64
CA PHE A 18 -8.86 -8.06 0.74
C PHE A 18 -8.09 -7.20 1.72
N ARG A 19 -6.77 -7.04 1.53
CA ARG A 19 -5.95 -6.14 2.33
C ARG A 19 -6.38 -4.67 2.17
N GLY A 20 -6.73 -4.25 0.95
CA GLY A 20 -7.27 -2.92 0.68
C GLY A 20 -8.60 -2.67 1.39
N ILE A 21 -9.52 -3.64 1.35
CA ILE A 21 -10.81 -3.58 2.07
C ILE A 21 -10.58 -3.50 3.59
N LEU A 22 -9.69 -4.33 4.13
CA LEU A 22 -9.35 -4.31 5.55
C LEU A 22 -8.81 -2.93 5.97
N LEU A 23 -7.88 -2.36 5.19
CA LEU A 23 -7.35 -1.03 5.44
C LEU A 23 -8.45 0.03 5.39
N ALA A 24 -9.34 -0.03 4.40
CA ALA A 24 -10.47 0.90 4.29
C ALA A 24 -11.41 0.83 5.50
N LEU A 25 -11.70 -0.38 6.00
CA LEU A 25 -12.50 -0.58 7.21
C LEU A 25 -11.83 0.01 8.45
N VAL A 26 -10.51 -0.18 8.59
CA VAL A 26 -9.74 0.40 9.71
C VAL A 26 -9.68 1.93 9.63
N LEU A 27 -9.61 2.51 8.44
CA LEU A 27 -9.58 3.95 8.24
C LEU A 27 -10.97 4.61 8.30
N LEU A 28 -12.06 3.84 8.15
CA LEU A 28 -13.42 4.35 8.10
C LEU A 28 -13.83 5.19 9.34
N PRO A 29 -13.51 4.80 10.59
CA PRO A 29 -13.82 5.60 11.78
C PRO A 29 -13.07 6.94 11.79
N LEU A 30 -11.90 7.00 11.16
CA LEU A 30 -11.02 8.17 11.10
C LEU A 30 -11.27 9.04 9.87
N ARG A 31 -12.30 8.72 9.07
CA ARG A 31 -12.57 9.41 7.79
C ARG A 31 -12.70 10.93 7.96
N LYS A 32 -13.28 11.42 9.06
CA LYS A 32 -13.44 12.87 9.26
C LYS A 32 -12.08 13.56 9.40
N VAL A 33 -11.19 12.96 10.20
CA VAL A 33 -9.83 13.48 10.44
C VAL A 33 -9.01 13.51 9.16
N PHE A 34 -9.12 12.48 8.32
CA PHE A 34 -8.29 12.38 7.11
C PHE A 34 -8.87 13.10 5.90
N PHE A 35 -10.19 13.20 5.78
CA PHE A 35 -10.85 13.70 4.56
C PHE A 35 -11.51 15.07 4.73
N GLU A 36 -11.86 15.49 5.95
CA GLU A 36 -12.54 16.77 6.21
C GLU A 36 -11.59 17.84 6.79
N GLU A 37 -10.52 17.45 7.49
CA GLU A 37 -9.56 18.41 8.03
C GLU A 37 -8.53 18.92 7.02
N LYS A 38 -8.04 20.14 7.26
CA LYS A 38 -6.90 20.72 6.54
C LYS A 38 -5.68 19.81 6.69
N ASN A 39 -5.10 19.40 5.55
CA ASN A 39 -3.97 18.47 5.45
C ASN A 39 -4.23 17.06 5.99
N GLY A 40 -5.50 16.63 6.14
CA GLY A 40 -5.85 15.30 6.67
C GLY A 40 -5.19 14.14 5.92
N LEU A 41 -5.08 14.23 4.59
CA LEU A 41 -4.40 13.21 3.78
C LEU A 41 -2.88 13.15 4.01
N MET A 42 -2.23 14.28 4.34
CA MET A 42 -0.82 14.28 4.72
C MET A 42 -0.62 13.63 6.09
N LYS A 43 -1.54 13.86 7.03
CA LYS A 43 -1.54 13.16 8.33
C LYS A 43 -1.65 11.65 8.13
N LEU A 44 -2.53 11.21 7.23
CA LEU A 44 -2.65 9.80 6.84
C LEU A 44 -1.32 9.25 6.30
N GLY A 45 -0.64 10.01 5.42
CA GLY A 45 0.69 9.66 4.92
C GLY A 45 1.74 9.44 5.99
N VAL A 46 1.84 10.39 6.93
CA VAL A 46 2.78 10.31 8.06
C VAL A 46 2.48 9.08 8.93
N ILE A 47 1.21 8.81 9.20
CA ILE A 47 0.79 7.63 9.96
C ILE A 47 1.18 6.34 9.23
N ILE A 48 0.94 6.27 7.90
CA ILE A 48 1.30 5.10 7.10
C ILE A 48 2.82 4.88 7.13
N LEU A 49 3.63 5.91 6.90
CA LEU A 49 5.10 5.80 6.97
C LEU A 49 5.56 5.41 8.37
N GLY A 50 5.04 6.07 9.41
CA GLY A 50 5.41 5.82 10.79
C GLY A 50 5.11 4.39 11.23
N LEU A 51 3.90 3.90 10.97
CA LEU A 51 3.46 2.59 11.44
C LEU A 51 3.87 1.44 10.50
N SER A 52 3.90 1.66 9.18
CA SER A 52 4.13 0.58 8.21
C SER A 52 5.60 0.41 7.82
N LEU A 53 6.42 1.46 7.94
CA LEU A 53 7.83 1.41 7.59
C LEU A 53 8.71 1.52 8.83
N LEU A 54 8.57 2.59 9.62
CA LEU A 54 9.48 2.85 10.75
C LEU A 54 9.21 1.91 11.93
N SER A 55 7.95 1.77 12.32
CA SER A 55 7.49 1.01 13.50
C SER A 55 6.71 -0.25 13.11
N THR A 56 7.03 -0.85 11.97
CA THR A 56 6.39 -2.09 11.55
C THR A 56 6.63 -3.20 12.56
N ILE A 57 5.65 -4.08 12.71
CA ILE A 57 5.73 -5.22 13.63
C ILE A 57 6.60 -6.29 12.94
N GLY A 58 7.86 -6.40 13.37
CA GLY A 58 8.83 -7.36 12.86
C GLY A 58 10.04 -6.71 12.17
N PRO A 59 11.20 -7.40 12.13
CA PRO A 59 12.46 -6.85 11.64
C PRO A 59 12.52 -6.82 10.11
N THR A 60 11.86 -5.81 9.53
CA THR A 60 11.83 -5.57 8.08
C THR A 60 12.91 -4.57 7.68
N MET A 61 13.44 -4.68 6.46
CA MET A 61 14.41 -3.71 5.93
C MET A 61 13.83 -2.28 5.97
N GLY A 62 14.59 -1.32 6.47
CA GLY A 62 14.21 0.08 6.67
C GLY A 62 13.44 0.38 7.96
N SER A 63 13.03 -0.65 8.72
CA SER A 63 12.33 -0.48 10.00
C SER A 63 13.28 -0.35 11.18
N PHE A 64 12.81 0.22 12.30
CA PHE A 64 13.58 0.34 13.54
C PHE A 64 14.06 -1.02 14.04
N GLU A 65 13.18 -2.01 14.08
CA GLU A 65 13.53 -3.39 14.43
C GLU A 65 14.49 -4.03 13.43
N GLY A 66 14.40 -3.66 12.15
CA GLY A 66 15.32 -4.06 11.10
C GLY A 66 16.76 -3.69 11.42
N TYR A 67 17.01 -2.47 11.92
CA TYR A 67 18.36 -2.04 12.31
C TYR A 67 18.91 -2.78 13.53
N ILE A 68 18.05 -3.19 14.46
CA ILE A 68 18.48 -3.81 15.72
C ILE A 68 18.70 -5.31 15.55
N TYR A 69 17.78 -6.00 14.86
CA TYR A 69 17.70 -7.46 14.89
C TYR A 69 18.20 -8.16 13.63
N THR A 70 18.55 -7.42 12.57
CA THR A 70 19.06 -8.03 11.33
C THR A 70 20.56 -7.79 11.16
N LYS A 71 21.21 -8.65 10.36
CA LYS A 71 22.62 -8.49 9.96
C LYS A 71 22.78 -7.66 8.68
N ILE A 72 21.70 -7.03 8.19
CA ILE A 72 21.72 -6.26 6.95
C ILE A 72 22.49 -4.96 7.18
N PRO A 73 23.50 -4.62 6.35
CA PRO A 73 24.27 -3.39 6.54
C PRO A 73 23.40 -2.13 6.46
N TYR A 74 23.77 -1.11 7.23
CA TYR A 74 23.02 0.15 7.36
C TYR A 74 22.68 0.81 6.01
N MET A 75 23.62 0.81 5.05
CA MET A 75 23.39 1.38 3.72
C MET A 75 22.25 0.68 2.96
N TYR A 76 22.12 -0.64 3.11
CA TYR A 76 21.04 -1.40 2.48
C TYR A 76 19.69 -1.19 3.16
N GLN A 77 19.69 -0.95 4.47
CA GLN A 77 18.46 -0.58 5.19
C GLN A 77 17.88 0.75 4.69
N MET A 78 18.74 1.74 4.39
CA MET A 78 18.32 3.07 3.95
C MET A 78 17.82 3.13 2.50
N LEU A 79 18.23 2.18 1.66
CA LEU A 79 17.85 2.15 0.24
C LEU A 79 16.34 2.03 0.03
N GLY A 80 15.59 1.47 0.98
CA GLY A 80 14.13 1.35 0.90
C GLY A 80 13.37 2.64 1.20
N TYR A 81 14.00 3.67 1.80
CA TYR A 81 13.28 4.89 2.19
C TYR A 81 12.77 5.72 1.01
N PRO A 82 13.58 6.01 -0.03
CA PRO A 82 13.10 6.81 -1.16
C PRO A 82 11.90 6.17 -1.85
N GLU A 83 11.96 4.84 -2.04
CA GLU A 83 10.89 4.06 -2.66
C GLU A 83 9.62 4.05 -1.80
N ALA A 84 9.74 3.82 -0.49
CA ALA A 84 8.60 3.83 0.42
C ALA A 84 7.93 5.21 0.52
N ILE A 85 8.73 6.29 0.57
CA ILE A 85 8.23 7.67 0.56
C ILE A 85 7.51 7.94 -0.76
N LEU A 86 8.08 7.53 -1.89
CA LEU A 86 7.45 7.67 -3.20
C LEU A 86 6.10 6.96 -3.26
N TYR A 87 6.02 5.72 -2.77
CA TYR A 87 4.77 4.96 -2.73
C TYR A 87 3.70 5.62 -1.87
N VAL A 88 4.07 6.16 -0.71
CA VAL A 88 3.10 6.86 0.15
C VAL A 88 2.64 8.17 -0.49
N LEU A 89 3.54 8.92 -1.13
CA LEU A 89 3.18 10.14 -1.86
C LEU A 89 2.26 9.84 -3.04
N LEU A 90 2.55 8.78 -3.82
CA LEU A 90 1.69 8.32 -4.90
C LEU A 90 0.31 7.89 -4.38
N PHE A 91 0.27 7.12 -3.29
CA PHE A 91 -0.99 6.73 -2.65
C PHE A 91 -1.83 7.93 -2.24
N ILE A 92 -1.25 8.91 -1.54
CA ILE A 92 -1.93 10.13 -1.12
C ILE A 92 -2.41 10.95 -2.33
N GLY A 93 -1.55 11.10 -3.34
CA GLY A 93 -1.85 11.87 -4.56
C GLY A 93 -3.00 11.24 -5.36
N ILE A 94 -2.95 9.93 -5.60
CA ILE A 94 -4.02 9.19 -6.27
C ILE A 94 -5.30 9.28 -5.46
N LEU A 95 -5.25 9.02 -4.15
CA LEU A 95 -6.40 9.09 -3.28
C LEU A 95 -7.03 10.49 -3.27
N HIS A 96 -6.22 11.55 -3.22
CA HIS A 96 -6.69 12.93 -3.30
C HIS A 96 -7.46 13.21 -4.61
N VAL A 97 -6.92 12.78 -5.74
CA VAL A 97 -7.59 12.90 -7.05
C VAL A 97 -8.89 12.10 -7.08
N SER A 98 -8.86 10.86 -6.57
CA SER A 98 -10.03 10.00 -6.48
C SER A 98 -11.15 10.60 -5.64
N ILE A 99 -10.85 11.23 -4.51
CA ILE A 99 -11.85 11.91 -3.67
C ILE A 99 -12.39 13.15 -4.38
N LYS A 100 -11.50 14.05 -4.83
CA LYS A 100 -11.86 15.35 -5.40
C LYS A 100 -12.80 15.22 -6.60
N TYR A 101 -12.59 14.19 -7.41
CA TYR A 101 -13.34 13.97 -8.62
C TYR A 101 -14.19 12.70 -8.59
N ALA A 102 -14.52 12.20 -7.40
CA ALA A 102 -15.37 11.01 -7.22
C ALA A 102 -16.73 11.10 -7.94
N HIS A 103 -17.25 12.33 -8.11
CA HIS A 103 -18.50 12.59 -8.83
C HIS A 103 -18.42 12.30 -10.33
N ARG A 104 -17.21 12.26 -10.92
CA ARG A 104 -17.03 11.98 -12.34
C ARG A 104 -16.99 10.48 -12.58
N ARG A 105 -17.99 9.95 -13.28
CA ARG A 105 -18.08 8.53 -13.66
C ARG A 105 -16.80 7.99 -14.29
N ILE A 106 -16.08 8.83 -15.06
CA ILE A 106 -14.81 8.45 -15.71
C ILE A 106 -13.78 7.96 -14.69
N ILE A 107 -13.65 8.60 -13.52
CA ILE A 107 -12.63 8.23 -12.53
C ILE A 107 -13.03 6.94 -11.82
N THR A 108 -14.30 6.78 -11.49
CA THR A 108 -14.81 5.52 -10.94
C THR A 108 -14.57 4.36 -11.90
N LEU A 109 -14.92 4.54 -13.18
CA LEU A 109 -14.71 3.54 -14.22
C LEU A 109 -13.22 3.22 -14.42
N LEU A 110 -12.36 4.25 -14.41
CA LEU A 110 -10.92 4.09 -14.54
C LEU A 110 -10.32 3.36 -13.34
N SER A 111 -10.75 3.66 -12.11
CA SER A 111 -10.34 2.92 -10.91
C SER A 111 -10.78 1.46 -10.95
N ILE A 112 -12.01 1.18 -11.39
CA ILE A 112 -12.52 -0.19 -11.57
C ILE A 112 -11.72 -0.93 -12.65
N LEU A 113 -11.43 -0.27 -13.78
CA LEU A 113 -10.66 -0.85 -14.88
C LEU A 113 -9.23 -1.17 -14.46
N ILE A 114 -8.55 -0.27 -13.74
CA ILE A 114 -7.21 -0.53 -13.20
C ILE A 114 -7.25 -1.70 -12.21
N MET A 115 -8.25 -1.74 -11.31
CA MET A 115 -8.41 -2.86 -10.37
C MET A 115 -8.61 -4.18 -11.11
N ALA A 116 -9.50 -4.21 -12.10
CA ALA A 116 -9.76 -5.39 -12.92
C ALA A 116 -8.51 -5.84 -13.68
N LEU A 117 -7.72 -4.91 -14.21
CA LEU A 117 -6.45 -5.20 -14.87
C LEU A 117 -5.44 -5.83 -13.91
N ILE A 118 -5.28 -5.27 -12.70
CA ILE A 118 -4.38 -5.83 -11.67
C ILE A 118 -4.81 -7.26 -11.30
N CYS A 119 -6.11 -7.48 -11.12
CA CYS A 119 -6.65 -8.82 -10.83
C CYS A 119 -6.40 -9.78 -11.99
N PHE A 120 -6.66 -9.34 -13.23
CA PHE A 120 -6.44 -10.14 -14.42
C PHE A 120 -4.97 -10.53 -14.57
N LEU A 121 -4.04 -9.58 -14.39
CA LEU A 121 -2.61 -9.87 -14.43
C LEU A 121 -2.19 -10.86 -13.33
N GLY A 122 -2.74 -10.73 -12.12
CA GLY A 122 -2.51 -11.69 -11.04
C GLY A 122 -3.03 -13.10 -11.36
N ILE A 123 -4.21 -13.21 -11.95
CA ILE A 123 -4.78 -14.51 -12.37
C ILE A 123 -4.00 -15.11 -13.54
N MET A 124 -3.62 -14.31 -14.53
CA MET A 124 -2.79 -14.76 -15.65
C MET A 124 -1.45 -15.29 -15.18
N SER A 125 -0.82 -14.62 -14.20
CA SER A 125 0.39 -15.13 -13.57
C SER A 125 0.16 -16.51 -12.95
N PHE A 126 -1.01 -16.77 -12.37
CA PHE A 126 -1.34 -18.08 -11.77
C PHE A 126 -1.60 -19.16 -12.82
N VAL A 127 -2.22 -18.82 -13.94
CA VAL A 127 -2.49 -19.77 -15.03
C VAL A 127 -1.22 -20.14 -15.80
N MET A 128 -0.23 -19.25 -15.85
CA MET A 128 1.03 -19.44 -16.58
C MET A 128 2.18 -20.02 -15.74
N ALA A 129 1.99 -20.14 -14.41
CA ALA A 129 2.94 -20.75 -13.47
C ALA A 129 2.71 -22.27 -13.38
#